data_AF-A0A7K1J3H1-F1
#
_entry.id   AF-A0A7K1J3H1-F1
#
_cell.length_a   1.000
_cell.length_b   1.000
_cell.length_c   1.000
_cell.angle_alpha   90.00
_cell.angle_beta   90.00
_cell.angle_gamma   90.00
#
_symmetry.space_group_name_H-M   'P 1'
#
loop_
_entity.id
_entity.type
_entity.pdbx_description
1 polymer ?
#
loop_
_entity_poly.entity_id
_entity_poly.type
_entity_poly.pdbx_seq_one_letter_code
_entity_poly.pdbx_strand_id
1 'polypeptide(L)'
;MVSILLSVTSVAAHTESGPAGERAVVELPLNVASVNEGSTMGEPVTAVTVHAQLPVENPILEHATFQAGRSLSIGLRLPASQLSSSILCLYQHKEWWMRPTWVKNLHDIPERTQMIMWKTSSELNDNHDEQWHVLLAVSNGASRTDIRANASASAGSGDAGTERATDQVLVDISSNQAGHSGLDGLALVYAHGDDPYALVQQCALYAAEANNIRTVSERPFPKALQGLGWCTWDSLGQNVSEQAILEKMREFQANRVPISWVLIDDGWSRTSDSKLTGFEAAPSCFPQGLAHTVEVLKSEFGVRYVGVWQAFQGYWRGIDPAAPDFAPLHNVLEMLPNGMTVPAVPSAQSSDDAMFWHRWDTQLADAGVDFVKVDSQSTMSVFTRGVESFSELGERHRVLDEVTAELFDSALINCMGMAPENYWRRPSSPITRTSDDFFPNIPESLAEHAIENAYCSLLLGNLYHCDWDMFWTKHPHARTHALLRWISGGPIYCSDALGDTDAELLCAFVNADGTINRPEHVGIPVESSLLADPVHGETPLGIRNTYHGHEVVLFVGLNADRAQHVTLTARQEPITVNLPDASEHTIASGEIFEHDLNYGDSLLARY
;
A
#
# COMPACT_ATOMS: atom_id res chain seq x y z
N MET A 1 8.58 16.27 -28.94
CA MET A 1 9.45 15.09 -29.11
C MET A 1 10.25 14.98 -27.84
N VAL A 2 9.91 14.02 -26.99
CA VAL A 2 10.71 13.73 -25.80
C VAL A 2 11.96 13.00 -26.27
N SER A 3 13.13 13.37 -25.76
CA SER A 3 14.31 12.54 -25.98
C SER A 3 14.11 11.26 -25.19
N ILE A 4 13.99 10.09 -25.85
CA ILE A 4 13.94 8.82 -25.13
C ILE A 4 15.26 8.64 -24.36
N LEU A 5 15.21 8.77 -23.04
CA LEU A 5 16.39 8.69 -22.16
C LEU A 5 16.68 7.26 -21.66
N LEU A 6 15.78 6.31 -21.92
CA LEU A 6 15.91 4.90 -21.55
C LEU A 6 16.34 4.05 -22.73
N SER A 7 17.21 3.06 -22.49
CA SER A 7 17.53 2.06 -23.50
C SER A 7 17.66 0.66 -22.90
N VAL A 8 17.13 -0.33 -23.63
CA VAL A 8 17.28 -1.76 -23.30
C VAL A 8 18.70 -2.20 -23.67
N THR A 9 19.42 -2.75 -22.70
CA THR A 9 20.82 -3.19 -22.85
C THR A 9 20.97 -4.70 -22.91
N SER A 10 20.06 -5.45 -22.28
CA SER A 10 20.02 -6.91 -22.32
C SER A 10 18.59 -7.42 -22.08
N VAL A 11 18.31 -8.63 -22.56
CA VAL A 11 17.07 -9.35 -22.27
C VAL A 11 17.42 -10.82 -22.06
N ALA A 12 17.21 -11.33 -20.86
CA ALA A 12 17.53 -12.70 -20.50
C ALA A 12 16.28 -13.45 -20.02
N ALA A 13 15.95 -14.55 -20.70
CA ALA A 13 14.91 -15.48 -20.26
C ALA A 13 15.49 -16.46 -19.23
N HIS A 14 14.79 -16.60 -18.11
CA HIS A 14 15.07 -17.61 -17.11
C HIS A 14 14.12 -18.77 -17.32
N THR A 15 14.68 -19.91 -17.69
CA THR A 15 13.91 -21.06 -18.17
C THR A 15 14.08 -22.25 -17.26
N GLU A 16 13.08 -23.13 -17.26
CA GLU A 16 13.12 -24.46 -16.69
C GLU A 16 12.59 -25.49 -17.69
N SER A 17 13.19 -26.67 -17.69
CA SER A 17 12.77 -27.85 -18.43
C SER A 17 13.24 -29.10 -17.68
N GLY A 18 12.85 -30.28 -18.15
CA GLY A 18 13.34 -31.52 -17.57
C GLY A 18 12.56 -31.95 -16.32
N PRO A 19 12.56 -33.26 -16.00
CA PRO A 19 11.87 -33.79 -14.83
C PRO A 19 12.50 -33.37 -13.50
N ALA A 20 13.71 -32.78 -13.51
CA ALA A 20 14.40 -32.29 -12.33
C ALA A 20 14.33 -30.76 -12.18
N GLY A 21 13.63 -30.06 -13.09
CA GLY A 21 13.55 -28.60 -13.08
C GLY A 21 14.90 -27.96 -13.43
N GLU A 22 15.58 -28.50 -14.43
CA GLU A 22 16.84 -27.99 -14.96
C GLU A 22 16.68 -26.53 -15.40
N ARG A 23 17.47 -25.64 -14.77
CA ARG A 23 17.39 -24.20 -15.00
C ARG A 23 18.46 -23.72 -15.97
N ALA A 24 18.07 -22.85 -16.88
CA ALA A 24 18.99 -22.18 -17.79
C ALA A 24 18.62 -20.70 -17.95
N VAL A 25 19.64 -19.88 -18.26
CA VAL A 25 19.46 -18.49 -18.69
C VAL A 25 19.75 -18.42 -20.17
N VAL A 26 18.80 -17.89 -20.95
CA VAL A 26 18.88 -17.77 -22.41
C VAL A 26 18.80 -16.29 -22.77
N GLU A 27 19.84 -15.77 -23.41
CA GLU A 27 19.81 -14.42 -23.96
C GLU A 27 18.81 -14.36 -25.12
N LEU A 28 17.92 -13.37 -25.06
CA LEU A 28 16.93 -13.08 -26.08
C LEU A 28 17.30 -11.83 -26.88
N PRO A 29 16.77 -11.67 -28.09
CA PRO A 29 16.89 -10.43 -28.84
C PRO A 29 16.36 -9.22 -28.06
N LEU A 30 17.05 -8.07 -28.15
CA LEU A 30 16.67 -6.86 -27.39
C LEU A 30 15.26 -6.37 -27.73
N ASN A 31 14.77 -6.60 -28.95
CA ASN A 31 13.43 -6.18 -29.39
C ASN A 31 12.28 -6.94 -28.72
N VAL A 32 12.58 -7.95 -27.88
CA VAL A 32 11.60 -8.55 -26.96
C VAL A 32 11.09 -7.53 -25.94
N ALA A 33 11.92 -6.56 -25.57
CA ALA A 33 11.52 -5.40 -24.77
C ALA A 33 11.57 -4.13 -25.63
N SER A 34 10.47 -3.41 -25.70
CA SER A 34 10.33 -2.19 -26.51
C SER A 34 10.17 -0.97 -25.62
N VAL A 35 10.91 0.10 -25.94
CA VAL A 35 10.78 1.41 -25.30
C VAL A 35 9.94 2.28 -26.20
N ASN A 36 8.74 2.65 -25.74
CA ASN A 36 7.74 3.36 -26.52
C ASN A 36 7.43 4.71 -25.87
N GLU A 37 7.23 5.73 -26.70
CA GLU A 37 6.61 6.99 -26.25
C GLU A 37 5.11 6.75 -26.01
N GLY A 38 4.62 7.24 -24.89
CA GLY A 38 3.21 7.27 -24.53
C GLY A 38 2.82 8.64 -23.99
N SER A 39 1.55 8.80 -23.68
CA SER A 39 1.06 9.99 -22.99
C SER A 39 -0.15 9.66 -22.14
N THR A 40 -0.30 10.30 -21.00
CA THR A 40 -1.55 10.29 -20.22
C THR A 40 -1.89 11.73 -19.85
N MET A 41 -3.17 12.10 -19.89
CA MET A 41 -3.61 13.49 -19.62
C MET A 41 -2.90 14.58 -20.46
N GLY A 42 -2.39 14.23 -21.64
CA GLY A 42 -1.62 15.13 -22.49
C GLY A 42 -0.14 15.28 -22.11
N GLU A 43 0.28 14.68 -21.00
CA GLU A 43 1.66 14.66 -20.52
C GLU A 43 2.41 13.42 -21.02
N PRO A 44 3.69 13.56 -21.41
CA PRO A 44 4.44 12.45 -21.99
C PRO A 44 4.97 11.47 -20.95
N VAL A 45 4.98 10.20 -21.31
CA VAL A 45 5.66 9.13 -20.58
C VAL A 45 6.46 8.24 -21.53
N THR A 46 7.44 7.51 -21.01
CA THR A 46 8.07 6.41 -21.71
C THR A 46 7.62 5.09 -21.09
N ALA A 47 7.12 4.17 -21.90
CA ALA A 47 6.67 2.86 -21.46
C ALA A 47 7.62 1.77 -21.97
N VAL A 48 7.96 0.82 -21.11
CA VAL A 48 8.64 -0.42 -21.51
C VAL A 48 7.62 -1.54 -21.57
N THR A 49 7.39 -2.07 -22.76
CA THR A 49 6.52 -3.23 -22.99
C THR A 49 7.34 -4.46 -23.35
N VAL A 50 6.79 -5.62 -23.04
CA VAL A 50 7.43 -6.92 -23.29
C VAL A 50 6.53 -7.76 -24.17
N HIS A 51 7.14 -8.40 -25.16
CA HIS A 51 6.55 -9.41 -26.03
C HIS A 51 7.54 -10.56 -26.18
N ALA A 52 7.54 -11.48 -25.22
CA ALA A 52 8.48 -12.61 -25.17
C ALA A 52 7.77 -13.92 -25.50
N GLN A 53 8.38 -14.71 -26.38
CA GLN A 53 7.92 -16.06 -26.71
C GLN A 53 9.13 -16.99 -26.81
N LEU A 54 9.14 -18.04 -25.97
CA LEU A 54 10.11 -19.12 -26.09
C LEU A 54 9.76 -20.01 -27.29
N PRO A 55 10.77 -20.55 -28.00
CA PRO A 55 10.53 -21.46 -29.11
C PRO A 55 9.89 -22.77 -28.60
N VAL A 56 8.73 -23.10 -29.16
CA VAL A 56 8.03 -24.38 -28.91
C VAL A 56 7.92 -25.13 -30.24
N GLU A 57 8.81 -26.08 -30.49
CA GLU A 57 8.78 -26.86 -31.74
C GLU A 57 7.64 -27.89 -31.75
N ASN A 58 7.48 -28.64 -30.66
CA ASN A 58 6.40 -29.62 -30.49
C ASN A 58 5.84 -29.53 -29.06
N PRO A 59 4.61 -29.03 -28.87
CA PRO A 59 4.03 -28.79 -27.54
C PRO A 59 3.73 -30.08 -26.75
N ILE A 60 3.76 -31.25 -27.40
CA ILE A 60 3.55 -32.55 -26.75
C ILE A 60 4.86 -33.05 -26.11
N LEU A 61 6.01 -32.61 -26.61
CA LEU A 61 7.31 -32.97 -26.07
C LEU A 61 7.74 -31.98 -24.99
N GLU A 62 8.64 -32.44 -24.13
CA GLU A 62 9.30 -31.59 -23.16
C GLU A 62 10.04 -30.43 -23.85
N HIS A 63 9.81 -29.21 -23.37
CA HIS A 63 10.38 -27.99 -23.90
C HIS A 63 10.62 -27.00 -22.77
N ALA A 64 11.47 -26.01 -23.02
CA ALA A 64 11.76 -24.95 -22.06
C ALA A 64 10.53 -24.07 -21.85
N THR A 65 10.23 -23.79 -20.59
CA THR A 65 9.22 -22.83 -20.16
C THR A 65 9.87 -21.79 -19.26
N PHE A 66 9.22 -20.64 -19.08
CA PHE A 66 9.70 -19.62 -18.17
C PHE A 66 9.61 -20.10 -16.72
N GLN A 67 10.62 -19.77 -15.92
CA GLN A 67 10.55 -19.95 -14.47
C GLN A 67 9.47 -19.04 -13.88
N ALA A 68 8.64 -19.60 -13.00
CA ALA A 68 7.50 -18.90 -12.41
C ALA A 68 7.91 -17.67 -11.56
N GLY A 69 8.98 -17.77 -10.77
CA GLY A 69 9.40 -16.72 -9.83
C GLY A 69 10.26 -15.61 -10.41
N ARG A 70 10.83 -15.83 -11.59
CA ARG A 70 11.58 -14.83 -12.39
C ARG A 70 11.64 -15.40 -13.79
N SER A 71 10.85 -14.87 -14.69
CA SER A 71 10.67 -15.36 -16.05
C SER A 71 11.58 -14.63 -17.03
N LEU A 72 11.69 -13.31 -16.91
CA LEU A 72 12.52 -12.46 -17.75
C LEU A 72 13.31 -11.48 -16.88
N SER A 73 14.53 -11.13 -17.27
CA SER A 73 15.29 -9.99 -16.76
C SER A 73 15.66 -9.06 -17.90
N ILE A 74 15.34 -7.78 -17.78
CA ILE A 74 15.66 -6.74 -18.77
C ILE A 74 16.69 -5.80 -18.15
N GLY A 75 17.83 -5.63 -18.82
CA GLY A 75 18.77 -4.56 -18.52
C GLY A 75 18.27 -3.24 -19.08
N LEU A 76 18.14 -2.23 -18.21
CA LEU A 76 17.81 -0.87 -18.61
C LEU A 76 18.92 0.08 -18.22
N ARG A 77 19.38 0.87 -19.19
CA ARG A 77 20.25 2.02 -18.95
C ARG A 77 19.40 3.24 -18.63
N LEU A 78 19.73 3.89 -17.52
CA LEU A 78 19.06 5.09 -17.03
C LEU A 78 19.87 6.35 -17.36
N PRO A 79 19.22 7.53 -17.49
CA PRO A 79 19.93 8.80 -17.47
C PRO A 79 20.46 9.03 -16.05
N ALA A 80 21.69 8.56 -15.79
CA ALA A 80 22.36 8.63 -14.49
C ALA A 80 23.68 9.41 -14.55
N SER A 81 23.93 10.14 -15.64
CA SER A 81 25.04 11.11 -15.68
C SER A 81 24.77 12.19 -14.63
N GLN A 82 25.65 12.29 -13.62
CA GLN A 82 25.61 13.29 -12.56
C GLN A 82 24.35 13.18 -11.66
N LEU A 83 24.19 12.06 -10.96
CA LEU A 83 23.28 11.96 -9.81
C LEU A 83 23.62 13.10 -8.82
N SER A 84 22.68 14.02 -8.60
CA SER A 84 22.93 15.20 -7.75
C SER A 84 22.76 14.90 -6.25
N SER A 85 22.09 13.79 -5.91
CA SER A 85 21.71 13.43 -4.53
C SER A 85 21.37 11.94 -4.40
N SER A 86 20.77 11.54 -3.27
CA SER A 86 20.29 10.17 -3.03
C SER A 86 19.17 9.78 -4.00
N ILE A 87 18.98 8.47 -4.18
CA ILE A 87 17.86 7.86 -4.89
C ILE A 87 16.87 7.37 -3.84
N LEU A 88 15.61 7.78 -3.94
CA LEU A 88 14.51 7.21 -3.15
C LEU A 88 14.04 5.93 -3.85
N CYS A 89 13.92 4.84 -3.09
CA CYS A 89 13.35 3.57 -3.56
C CYS A 89 12.15 3.20 -2.69
N LEU A 90 10.99 2.91 -3.29
CA LEU A 90 9.89 2.22 -2.62
C LEU A 90 9.97 0.74 -2.96
N TYR A 91 10.28 -0.09 -1.98
CA TYR A 91 10.53 -1.51 -2.22
C TYR A 91 9.73 -2.42 -1.30
N GLN A 92 9.38 -3.59 -1.83
CA GLN A 92 8.61 -4.58 -1.09
C GLN A 92 9.55 -5.40 -0.19
N HIS A 93 9.63 -5.01 1.09
CA HIS A 93 10.58 -5.56 2.05
C HIS A 93 10.07 -6.83 2.77
N LYS A 94 8.77 -7.08 2.76
CA LYS A 94 8.10 -8.30 3.27
C LYS A 94 7.20 -8.92 2.18
N GLU A 95 6.52 -10.01 2.47
CA GLU A 95 5.60 -10.67 1.54
C GLU A 95 4.41 -9.78 1.14
N TRP A 96 4.06 -8.78 1.96
CA TRP A 96 2.86 -7.95 1.76
C TRP A 96 3.04 -6.45 2.04
N TRP A 97 4.19 -6.02 2.58
CA TRP A 97 4.47 -4.61 2.91
C TRP A 97 5.60 -4.01 2.07
N MET A 98 5.44 -2.73 1.75
CA MET A 98 6.45 -1.88 1.13
C MET A 98 6.95 -0.83 2.12
N ARG A 99 8.17 -0.35 1.91
CA ARG A 99 8.73 0.78 2.66
C ARG A 99 9.71 1.59 1.80
N PRO A 100 9.99 2.85 2.17
CA PRO A 100 11.05 3.61 1.51
C PRO A 100 12.44 3.15 1.95
N THR A 101 13.44 3.43 1.12
CA THR A 101 14.85 3.53 1.50
C THR A 101 15.55 4.54 0.60
N TRP A 102 16.68 5.08 1.06
CA TRP A 102 17.52 5.98 0.29
C TRP A 102 18.85 5.34 0.01
N VAL A 103 19.29 5.39 -1.24
CA VAL A 103 20.57 4.81 -1.67
C VAL A 103 21.37 5.82 -2.47
N LYS A 104 22.70 5.71 -2.45
CA LYS A 104 23.57 6.64 -3.18
C LYS A 104 23.91 6.18 -4.59
N ASN A 105 23.80 4.87 -4.83
CA ASN A 105 24.20 4.27 -6.09
C ASN A 105 23.11 3.33 -6.61
N LEU A 106 23.02 3.19 -7.93
CA LEU A 106 22.08 2.24 -8.57
C LEU A 106 22.34 0.77 -8.17
N HIS A 107 23.57 0.43 -7.78
CA HIS A 107 23.90 -0.93 -7.34
C HIS A 107 23.44 -1.26 -5.91
N ASP A 108 23.01 -0.24 -5.16
CA ASP A 108 22.47 -0.39 -3.80
C ASP A 108 20.94 -0.52 -3.81
N ILE A 109 20.28 -0.36 -4.97
CA ILE A 109 18.82 -0.47 -5.10
C ILE A 109 18.37 -1.87 -4.63
N PRO A 110 17.47 -1.95 -3.63
CA PRO A 110 16.98 -3.23 -3.12
C PRO A 110 16.27 -4.05 -4.20
N GLU A 111 16.27 -5.36 -4.03
CA GLU A 111 15.38 -6.22 -4.80
C GLU A 111 13.91 -5.89 -4.51
N ARG A 112 13.04 -6.19 -5.48
CA ARG A 112 11.58 -5.97 -5.37
C ARG A 112 11.19 -4.50 -5.22
N THR A 113 12.02 -3.60 -5.77
CA THR A 113 11.72 -2.17 -5.83
C THR A 113 10.60 -1.91 -6.85
N GLN A 114 9.57 -1.17 -6.44
CA GLN A 114 8.42 -0.84 -7.29
C GLN A 114 8.49 0.56 -7.87
N MET A 115 9.16 1.49 -7.19
CA MET A 115 9.37 2.85 -7.69
C MET A 115 10.75 3.33 -7.29
N ILE A 116 11.47 3.97 -8.22
CA ILE A 116 12.66 4.76 -7.89
C ILE A 116 12.48 6.20 -8.35
N MET A 117 13.01 7.14 -7.57
CA MET A 117 12.99 8.57 -7.83
C MET A 117 14.39 9.15 -7.58
N TRP A 118 14.86 10.00 -8.49
CA TRP A 118 16.16 10.66 -8.37
C TRP A 118 16.18 12.01 -9.10
N LYS A 119 17.24 12.78 -8.85
CA LYS A 119 17.55 14.01 -9.58
C LYS A 119 18.85 13.88 -10.38
N THR A 120 18.88 14.50 -11.55
CA THR A 120 20.11 14.77 -12.30
C THR A 120 20.35 16.26 -12.38
N SER A 121 21.62 16.66 -12.48
CA SER A 121 22.02 18.05 -12.76
C SER A 121 22.73 18.10 -14.11
N SER A 122 22.40 19.10 -14.95
CA SER A 122 23.15 19.35 -16.18
C SER A 122 24.23 20.42 -15.95
N GLU A 123 25.50 20.09 -16.16
CA GLU A 123 26.61 21.07 -16.16
C GLU A 123 26.69 21.92 -17.44
N LEU A 124 25.77 21.74 -18.39
CA LEU A 124 25.92 22.29 -19.76
C LEU A 124 25.62 23.79 -19.89
N ASN A 125 25.12 24.47 -18.86
CA ASN A 125 24.93 25.94 -18.84
C ASN A 125 25.12 26.51 -17.42
N ASP A 126 25.46 27.80 -17.30
CA ASP A 126 25.59 28.54 -16.01
C ASP A 126 24.28 28.59 -15.17
N ASN A 127 23.18 28.02 -15.68
CA ASN A 127 21.97 27.71 -14.94
C ASN A 127 21.95 26.21 -14.64
N HIS A 128 22.08 25.86 -13.36
CA HIS A 128 21.89 24.50 -12.86
C HIS A 128 20.42 24.09 -12.99
N ASP A 129 20.01 23.61 -14.16
CA ASP A 129 18.69 23.01 -14.34
C ASP A 129 18.75 21.57 -13.80
N GLU A 130 18.21 21.36 -12.59
CA GLU A 130 17.97 20.03 -12.05
C GLU A 130 16.72 19.42 -12.71
N GLN A 131 16.73 18.11 -12.96
CA GLN A 131 15.58 17.37 -13.48
C GLN A 131 15.27 16.20 -12.56
N TRP A 132 13.99 16.04 -12.22
CA TRP A 132 13.47 14.88 -11.54
C TRP A 132 13.22 13.74 -12.52
N HIS A 133 13.39 12.52 -12.04
CA HIS A 133 13.13 11.30 -12.77
C HIS A 133 12.36 10.32 -11.89
N VAL A 134 11.37 9.64 -12.47
CA VAL A 134 10.59 8.58 -11.83
C VAL A 134 10.57 7.36 -12.73
N LEU A 135 10.84 6.19 -12.14
CA LEU A 135 10.74 4.89 -12.79
C LEU A 135 9.79 4.02 -11.96
N LEU A 136 8.68 3.58 -12.55
CA LEU A 136 7.61 2.84 -11.88
C LEU A 136 7.45 1.45 -12.52
N ALA A 137 7.64 0.40 -11.72
CA ALA A 137 7.33 -0.97 -12.11
C ALA A 137 5.82 -1.19 -12.18
N VAL A 138 5.37 -1.95 -13.18
CA VAL A 138 3.97 -2.24 -13.42
C VAL A 138 3.75 -3.74 -13.48
N SER A 139 2.78 -4.22 -12.70
CA SER A 139 2.27 -5.60 -12.80
C SER A 139 1.02 -5.61 -13.67
N ASN A 140 1.09 -6.19 -14.87
CA ASN A 140 -0.02 -6.25 -15.83
C ASN A 140 -0.40 -7.71 -16.19
N GLY A 141 -1.71 -7.97 -16.32
CA GLY A 141 -2.32 -9.30 -16.47
C GLY A 141 -1.70 -10.36 -15.56
N ALA A 142 -1.09 -11.35 -16.19
CA ALA A 142 -0.45 -12.49 -15.55
C ALA A 142 0.96 -12.20 -15.01
N SER A 143 1.47 -10.97 -15.17
CA SER A 143 2.86 -10.62 -14.89
C SER A 143 3.01 -9.67 -13.70
N ARG A 144 4.06 -9.89 -12.91
CA ARG A 144 4.58 -8.97 -11.89
C ARG A 144 5.96 -8.47 -12.32
N THR A 145 6.20 -7.19 -12.13
CA THR A 145 7.50 -6.56 -12.41
C THR A 145 8.17 -6.05 -11.15
N ASP A 146 9.49 -6.24 -11.04
CA ASP A 146 10.31 -5.78 -9.92
C ASP A 146 11.59 -5.13 -10.44
N ILE A 147 11.98 -3.97 -9.90
CA ILE A 147 13.26 -3.31 -10.17
C ILE A 147 14.30 -3.79 -9.14
N ARG A 148 15.55 -3.97 -9.57
CA ARG A 148 16.69 -4.23 -8.69
C ARG A 148 18.02 -3.72 -9.26
N ALA A 149 19.03 -3.66 -8.40
CA ALA A 149 20.41 -3.42 -8.79
C ALA A 149 20.93 -4.44 -9.83
N ASN A 150 21.77 -3.97 -10.75
CA ASN A 150 22.56 -4.84 -11.62
C ASN A 150 23.88 -5.25 -10.93
N ALA A 151 23.89 -6.40 -10.24
CA ALA A 151 25.07 -6.88 -9.51
C ALA A 151 26.29 -7.18 -10.41
N SER A 152 26.11 -7.40 -11.73
CA SER A 152 27.24 -7.58 -12.64
C SER A 152 28.01 -6.29 -12.91
N ALA A 153 27.45 -5.13 -12.52
CA ALA A 153 28.07 -3.83 -12.64
C ALA A 153 29.13 -3.50 -11.58
N SER A 154 29.07 -4.15 -10.41
CA SER A 154 30.05 -3.95 -9.34
C SER A 154 31.30 -4.83 -9.51
N ALA A 155 31.23 -5.86 -10.37
CA ALA A 155 32.33 -6.76 -10.66
C ALA A 155 33.16 -6.24 -11.86
N GLY A 156 33.79 -5.07 -11.69
CA GLY A 156 34.82 -4.62 -12.61
C GLY A 156 36.02 -5.55 -12.57
N SER A 157 36.16 -6.40 -13.59
CA SER A 157 37.46 -6.96 -13.98
C SER A 157 38.48 -5.82 -14.06
N GLY A 158 39.65 -5.98 -13.45
CA GLY A 158 40.72 -4.98 -13.37
C GLY A 158 41.41 -4.65 -14.70
N ASP A 159 40.66 -4.54 -15.80
CA ASP A 159 41.14 -4.07 -17.08
C ASP A 159 40.59 -2.66 -17.33
N ALA A 160 41.50 -1.70 -17.41
CA ALA A 160 41.21 -0.29 -17.58
C ALA A 160 40.61 -0.05 -18.98
N GLY A 161 39.28 -0.06 -19.10
CA GLY A 161 38.64 0.26 -20.38
C GLY A 161 37.13 0.08 -20.52
N THR A 162 36.37 -0.30 -19.48
CA THR A 162 34.90 -0.45 -19.59
C THR A 162 34.13 0.35 -18.54
N GLU A 163 33.88 1.64 -18.82
CA GLU A 163 33.00 2.54 -18.06
C GLU A 163 31.49 2.19 -18.16
N ARG A 164 31.09 0.91 -18.29
CA ARG A 164 29.79 0.56 -18.89
C ARG A 164 28.66 0.11 -17.97
N ALA A 165 28.84 0.06 -16.65
CA ALA A 165 27.88 -0.64 -15.78
C ALA A 165 27.27 0.19 -14.64
N THR A 166 27.75 1.41 -14.37
CA THR A 166 27.28 2.21 -13.22
C THR A 166 25.93 2.90 -13.43
N ASP A 167 25.38 2.87 -14.64
CA ASP A 167 24.14 3.55 -15.07
C ASP A 167 22.97 2.59 -15.37
N GLN A 168 23.03 1.34 -14.90
CA GLN A 168 22.06 0.30 -15.24
C GLN A 168 21.32 -0.28 -14.04
N VAL A 169 20.06 -0.62 -14.27
CA VAL A 169 19.22 -1.42 -13.38
C VAL A 169 18.69 -2.66 -14.11
N LEU A 170 18.23 -3.65 -13.35
CA LEU A 170 17.55 -4.82 -13.88
C LEU A 170 16.07 -4.76 -13.54
N VAL A 171 15.24 -5.12 -14.51
CA VAL A 171 13.80 -5.25 -14.40
C VAL A 171 13.44 -6.71 -14.55
N ASP A 172 13.04 -7.35 -13.46
CA ASP A 172 12.63 -8.75 -13.44
C ASP A 172 11.11 -8.84 -13.64
N ILE A 173 10.66 -9.77 -14.49
CA ILE A 173 9.25 -10.07 -14.72
C ILE A 173 8.99 -11.51 -14.33
N SER A 174 7.88 -11.77 -13.63
CA SER A 174 7.48 -13.09 -13.15
C SER A 174 6.02 -13.39 -13.48
N SER A 175 5.69 -14.66 -13.77
CA SER A 175 4.32 -15.11 -14.07
C SER A 175 3.59 -15.72 -12.86
N ASN A 176 4.33 -16.08 -11.80
CA ASN A 176 3.89 -16.92 -10.68
C ASN A 176 3.45 -18.36 -11.04
N GLN A 177 3.11 -18.65 -12.29
CA GLN A 177 2.71 -19.97 -12.78
C GLN A 177 3.82 -20.63 -13.60
N ALA A 178 4.05 -21.92 -13.38
CA ALA A 178 4.99 -22.71 -14.18
C ALA A 178 4.36 -23.14 -15.52
N GLY A 179 5.20 -23.53 -16.49
CA GLY A 179 4.73 -24.09 -17.77
C GLY A 179 4.38 -23.05 -18.85
N HIS A 180 4.59 -21.76 -18.61
CA HIS A 180 4.35 -20.72 -19.60
C HIS A 180 5.51 -20.56 -20.57
N SER A 181 5.21 -20.38 -21.85
CA SER A 181 6.21 -20.08 -22.89
C SER A 181 6.07 -18.68 -23.47
N GLY A 182 5.04 -17.92 -23.08
CA GLY A 182 4.78 -16.56 -23.56
C GLY A 182 4.60 -15.57 -22.40
N LEU A 183 5.06 -14.34 -22.59
CA LEU A 183 4.84 -13.21 -21.70
C LEU A 183 4.57 -11.96 -22.52
N ASP A 184 3.53 -11.23 -22.14
CA ASP A 184 3.10 -10.02 -22.81
C ASP A 184 2.62 -8.99 -21.78
N GLY A 185 3.01 -7.73 -21.96
CA GLY A 185 2.40 -6.64 -21.20
C GLY A 185 3.31 -5.44 -20.95
N LEU A 186 2.74 -4.45 -20.25
CA LEU A 186 3.45 -3.30 -19.71
C LEU A 186 4.27 -3.71 -18.50
N ALA A 187 5.58 -3.50 -18.55
CA ALA A 187 6.49 -3.82 -17.45
C ALA A 187 6.84 -2.59 -16.62
N LEU A 188 6.98 -1.42 -17.26
CA LEU A 188 7.54 -0.25 -16.60
C LEU A 188 7.08 1.06 -17.27
N VAL A 189 6.93 2.11 -16.48
CA VAL A 189 6.67 3.48 -16.95
C VAL A 189 7.73 4.42 -16.38
N TYR A 190 8.14 5.39 -17.18
CA TYR A 190 9.17 6.37 -16.87
C TYR A 190 8.73 7.78 -17.26
N ALA A 191 9.01 8.74 -16.40
CA ALA A 191 8.80 10.16 -16.67
C ALA A 191 9.94 11.00 -16.07
N HIS A 192 10.18 12.18 -16.64
CA HIS A 192 11.14 13.16 -16.11
C HIS A 192 10.64 14.59 -16.34
N GLY A 193 11.08 15.54 -15.50
CA GLY A 193 10.61 16.92 -15.52
C GLY A 193 10.94 17.69 -14.24
N ASP A 194 10.24 18.80 -14.00
CA ASP A 194 10.51 19.72 -12.89
C ASP A 194 9.72 19.40 -11.61
N ASP A 195 8.56 18.75 -11.73
CA ASP A 195 7.65 18.46 -10.60
C ASP A 195 7.58 16.95 -10.33
N PRO A 196 8.20 16.45 -9.24
CA PRO A 196 8.24 15.02 -8.95
C PRO A 196 6.85 14.42 -8.69
N TYR A 197 5.90 15.20 -8.17
CA TYR A 197 4.55 14.70 -7.88
C TYR A 197 3.77 14.47 -9.17
N ALA A 198 3.87 15.40 -10.12
CA ALA A 198 3.28 15.25 -11.43
C ALA A 198 3.84 14.02 -12.15
N LEU A 199 5.15 13.75 -12.05
CA LEU A 199 5.78 12.57 -12.67
C LEU A 199 5.27 11.25 -12.07
N VAL A 200 5.14 11.16 -10.75
CA VAL A 200 4.57 9.96 -10.09
C VAL A 200 3.13 9.77 -10.53
N GLN A 201 2.32 10.84 -10.56
CA GLN A 201 0.94 10.79 -11.01
C GLN A 201 0.83 10.34 -12.46
N GLN A 202 1.59 10.92 -13.39
CA GLN A 202 1.61 10.52 -14.81
C GLN A 202 1.93 9.03 -14.96
N CYS A 203 2.98 8.54 -14.31
CA CYS A 203 3.34 7.13 -14.33
C CYS A 203 2.21 6.24 -13.79
N ALA A 204 1.63 6.61 -12.65
CA ALA A 204 0.57 5.84 -12.00
C ALA A 204 -0.73 5.81 -12.82
N LEU A 205 -1.15 6.94 -13.40
CA LEU A 205 -2.36 7.03 -14.24
C LEU A 205 -2.22 6.23 -15.53
N TYR A 206 -1.07 6.31 -16.21
CA TYR A 206 -0.80 5.52 -17.40
C TYR A 206 -0.85 4.00 -17.10
N ALA A 207 -0.26 3.59 -15.97
CA ALA A 207 -0.30 2.20 -15.52
C ALA A 207 -1.70 1.75 -15.07
N ALA A 208 -2.49 2.63 -14.47
CA ALA A 208 -3.87 2.36 -14.06
C ALA A 208 -4.78 2.15 -15.28
N GLU A 209 -4.67 2.99 -16.31
CA GLU A 209 -5.37 2.84 -17.58
C GLU A 209 -5.02 1.50 -18.25
N ALA A 210 -3.73 1.16 -18.32
CA ALA A 210 -3.26 -0.10 -18.90
C ALA A 210 -3.75 -1.35 -18.13
N ASN A 211 -4.06 -1.21 -16.84
CA ASN A 211 -4.61 -2.28 -15.99
C ASN A 211 -6.14 -2.24 -15.86
N ASN A 212 -6.81 -1.23 -16.44
CA ASN A 212 -8.25 -1.00 -16.30
C ASN A 212 -8.70 -0.94 -14.82
N ILE A 213 -7.95 -0.22 -13.97
CA ILE A 213 -8.31 0.02 -12.57
C ILE A 213 -8.63 1.49 -12.34
N ARG A 214 -9.51 1.75 -11.36
CA ARG A 214 -9.84 3.12 -10.96
C ARG A 214 -8.70 3.79 -10.21
N THR A 215 -8.60 5.09 -10.39
CA THR A 215 -7.69 5.98 -9.67
C THR A 215 -8.36 6.53 -8.41
N VAL A 216 -7.62 7.19 -7.51
CA VAL A 216 -8.19 7.77 -6.28
C VAL A 216 -9.35 8.73 -6.55
N SER A 217 -9.30 9.45 -7.69
CA SER A 217 -10.34 10.40 -8.10
C SER A 217 -11.68 9.75 -8.45
N GLU A 218 -11.66 8.46 -8.79
CA GLU A 218 -12.81 7.65 -9.19
C GLU A 218 -13.28 6.71 -8.07
N ARG A 219 -12.62 6.78 -6.89
CA ARG A 219 -12.92 6.01 -5.69
C ARG A 219 -13.45 6.94 -4.61
N PRO A 220 -14.78 7.09 -4.45
CA PRO A 220 -15.33 7.91 -3.37
C PRO A 220 -14.86 7.39 -2.00
N PHE A 221 -14.56 8.32 -1.10
CA PHE A 221 -14.25 7.94 0.28
C PHE A 221 -15.51 7.38 0.96
N PRO A 222 -15.49 6.15 1.51
CA PRO A 222 -16.68 5.49 2.05
C PRO A 222 -17.34 6.29 3.17
N LYS A 223 -18.66 6.44 3.10
CA LYS A 223 -19.43 7.13 4.14
C LYS A 223 -19.25 6.49 5.52
N ALA A 224 -19.11 5.17 5.56
CA ALA A 224 -18.94 4.38 6.78
C ALA A 224 -17.72 4.82 7.62
N LEU A 225 -16.68 5.36 6.98
CA LEU A 225 -15.38 5.64 7.59
C LEU A 225 -15.12 7.14 7.82
N GLN A 226 -16.13 8.02 7.63
CA GLN A 226 -15.96 9.48 7.68
C GLN A 226 -15.91 10.07 9.10
N GLY A 227 -16.40 9.34 10.10
CA GLY A 227 -16.36 9.73 11.51
C GLY A 227 -15.17 9.14 12.24
N LEU A 228 -15.09 9.39 13.55
CA LEU A 228 -14.08 8.76 14.41
C LEU A 228 -14.40 7.28 14.62
N GLY A 229 -13.41 6.42 14.37
CA GLY A 229 -13.53 4.98 14.58
C GLY A 229 -12.87 4.47 15.85
N TRP A 230 -13.22 3.24 16.22
CA TRP A 230 -12.49 2.42 17.18
C TRP A 230 -12.32 0.99 16.64
N CYS A 231 -11.11 0.46 16.77
CA CYS A 231 -10.74 -0.90 16.35
C CYS A 231 -10.39 -1.77 17.58
N THR A 232 -10.84 -3.02 17.60
CA THR A 232 -10.63 -3.92 18.74
C THR A 232 -9.25 -4.56 18.82
N TRP A 233 -8.39 -4.46 17.79
CA TRP A 233 -7.15 -5.24 17.69
C TRP A 233 -6.15 -4.97 18.82
N ASP A 234 -5.60 -3.77 18.94
CA ASP A 234 -4.59 -3.51 20.00
C ASP A 234 -5.18 -3.50 21.41
N SER A 235 -6.50 -3.30 21.54
CA SER A 235 -7.18 -3.24 22.83
C SER A 235 -7.55 -4.62 23.38
N LEU A 236 -8.08 -5.50 22.53
CA LEU A 236 -8.64 -6.80 22.92
C LEU A 236 -7.94 -7.99 22.24
N GLY A 237 -7.33 -7.76 21.08
CA GLY A 237 -6.77 -8.80 20.21
C GLY A 237 -7.77 -9.92 19.96
N GLN A 238 -7.27 -11.15 19.99
CA GLN A 238 -8.10 -12.35 19.81
C GLN A 238 -9.05 -12.65 20.99
N ASN A 239 -9.01 -11.87 22.07
CA ASN A 239 -9.95 -11.98 23.19
C ASN A 239 -11.19 -11.09 23.03
N VAL A 240 -11.44 -10.58 21.82
CA VAL A 240 -12.63 -9.79 21.50
C VAL A 240 -13.91 -10.55 21.87
N SER A 241 -14.84 -9.86 22.52
CA SER A 241 -16.14 -10.39 22.91
C SER A 241 -17.15 -9.25 22.98
N GLU A 242 -18.43 -9.60 22.88
CA GLU A 242 -19.53 -8.64 23.06
C GLU A 242 -19.37 -7.86 24.38
N GLN A 243 -19.13 -8.56 25.50
CA GLN A 243 -19.00 -7.91 26.79
C GLN A 243 -17.89 -6.85 26.82
N ALA A 244 -16.69 -7.20 26.33
CA ALA A 244 -15.54 -6.29 26.32
C ALA A 244 -15.77 -5.08 25.41
N ILE A 245 -16.40 -5.29 24.25
CA ILE A 245 -16.81 -4.20 23.35
C ILE A 245 -17.77 -3.25 24.08
N LEU A 246 -18.83 -3.77 24.72
CA LEU A 246 -19.82 -2.94 25.40
C LEU A 246 -19.23 -2.20 26.61
N GLU A 247 -18.28 -2.80 27.34
CA GLU A 247 -17.55 -2.12 28.41
C GLU A 247 -16.75 -0.92 27.89
N LYS A 248 -16.03 -1.09 26.77
CA LYS A 248 -15.31 0.02 26.15
C LYS A 248 -16.25 1.11 25.63
N MET A 249 -17.36 0.74 25.02
CA MET A 249 -18.34 1.72 24.53
C MET A 249 -18.98 2.53 25.67
N ARG A 250 -19.19 1.93 26.85
CA ARG A 250 -19.63 2.67 28.05
C ARG A 250 -18.59 3.69 28.51
N GLU A 251 -17.30 3.37 28.44
CA GLU A 251 -16.22 4.32 28.73
C GLU A 251 -16.27 5.50 27.75
N PHE A 252 -16.34 5.25 26.45
CA PHE A 252 -16.44 6.32 25.44
C PHE A 252 -17.67 7.20 25.67
N GLN A 253 -18.83 6.60 25.96
CA GLN A 253 -20.04 7.35 26.28
C GLN A 253 -19.88 8.22 27.54
N ALA A 254 -19.29 7.68 28.61
CA ALA A 254 -19.02 8.40 29.85
C ALA A 254 -18.05 9.58 29.63
N ASN A 255 -17.05 9.37 28.78
CA ASN A 255 -16.06 10.37 28.39
C ASN A 255 -16.54 11.30 27.27
N ARG A 256 -17.76 11.10 26.74
CA ARG A 256 -18.37 11.86 25.63
C ARG A 256 -17.55 11.82 24.34
N VAL A 257 -16.85 10.71 24.09
CA VAL A 257 -16.13 10.47 22.84
C VAL A 257 -17.14 9.95 21.79
N PRO A 258 -17.34 10.66 20.67
CA PRO A 258 -18.35 10.32 19.68
C PRO A 258 -17.84 9.28 18.68
N ILE A 259 -17.71 8.02 19.11
CA ILE A 259 -17.35 6.92 18.20
C ILE A 259 -18.46 6.71 17.17
N SER A 260 -18.17 7.02 15.92
CA SER A 260 -19.10 6.92 14.80
C SER A 260 -19.11 5.53 14.19
N TRP A 261 -18.01 4.80 14.25
CA TRP A 261 -17.92 3.45 13.70
C TRP A 261 -17.01 2.55 14.52
N VAL A 262 -17.31 1.25 14.53
CA VAL A 262 -16.54 0.23 15.25
C VAL A 262 -16.08 -0.83 14.27
N LEU A 263 -14.80 -1.14 14.27
CA LEU A 263 -14.23 -2.29 13.58
C LEU A 263 -13.98 -3.41 14.61
N ILE A 264 -14.74 -4.49 14.49
CA ILE A 264 -14.51 -5.72 15.24
C ILE A 264 -13.44 -6.51 14.48
N ASP A 265 -12.20 -6.38 14.93
CA ASP A 265 -11.01 -6.98 14.32
C ASP A 265 -10.86 -8.48 14.69
N ASP A 266 -9.77 -9.14 14.27
CA ASP A 266 -9.58 -10.58 14.38
C ASP A 266 -9.86 -11.15 15.80
N GLY A 267 -10.47 -12.33 15.84
CA GLY A 267 -10.92 -13.04 17.04
C GLY A 267 -12.43 -13.26 17.12
N TRP A 268 -13.22 -12.63 16.25
CA TRP A 268 -14.69 -12.72 16.29
C TRP A 268 -15.27 -13.95 15.58
N SER A 269 -14.61 -14.44 14.52
CA SER A 269 -15.11 -15.51 13.65
C SER A 269 -15.07 -16.89 14.30
N ARG A 270 -15.97 -17.80 13.89
CA ARG A 270 -15.93 -19.20 14.32
C ARG A 270 -14.78 -19.97 13.66
N THR A 271 -13.75 -20.32 14.44
CA THR A 271 -12.53 -20.96 13.92
C THR A 271 -12.10 -22.19 14.71
N SER A 272 -11.32 -23.07 14.08
CA SER A 272 -10.65 -24.21 14.72
C SER A 272 -9.32 -24.47 14.03
N ASP A 273 -8.24 -24.63 14.79
CA ASP A 273 -6.86 -24.77 14.26
C ASP A 273 -6.50 -23.68 13.23
N SER A 274 -6.91 -22.44 13.54
CA SER A 274 -6.77 -21.27 12.66
C SER A 274 -7.38 -21.47 11.27
N LYS A 275 -8.43 -22.27 11.13
CA LYS A 275 -9.27 -22.35 9.93
C LYS A 275 -10.65 -21.79 10.20
N LEU A 276 -11.25 -21.14 9.21
CA LEU A 276 -12.65 -20.74 9.26
C LEU A 276 -13.55 -21.98 9.28
N THR A 277 -14.52 -22.05 10.19
CA THR A 277 -15.45 -23.18 10.30
C THR A 277 -16.92 -22.78 10.15
N GLY A 278 -17.21 -21.49 10.00
CA GLY A 278 -18.53 -20.98 9.67
C GLY A 278 -18.50 -19.49 9.36
N PHE A 279 -19.60 -18.98 8.81
CA PHE A 279 -19.75 -17.56 8.50
C PHE A 279 -20.16 -16.71 9.71
N GLU A 280 -20.77 -17.35 10.71
CA GLU A 280 -21.23 -16.71 11.95
C GLU A 280 -20.07 -16.39 12.91
N ALA A 281 -20.31 -15.44 13.81
CA ALA A 281 -19.42 -15.17 14.94
C ALA A 281 -19.33 -16.37 15.89
N ALA A 282 -18.19 -16.50 16.58
CA ALA A 282 -17.99 -17.54 17.58
C ALA A 282 -18.98 -17.37 18.76
N PRO A 283 -19.84 -18.38 19.07
CA PRO A 283 -20.82 -18.26 20.15
C PRO A 283 -20.20 -18.06 21.55
N SER A 284 -18.93 -18.42 21.72
CA SER A 284 -18.17 -18.16 22.96
C SER A 284 -17.89 -16.67 23.19
N CYS A 285 -17.76 -15.89 22.12
CA CYS A 285 -17.44 -14.47 22.15
C CYS A 285 -18.70 -13.61 21.97
N PHE A 286 -19.67 -14.12 21.19
CA PHE A 286 -20.93 -13.46 20.83
C PHE A 286 -22.10 -14.42 21.09
N PRO A 287 -22.51 -14.63 22.35
CA PRO A 287 -23.48 -15.67 22.73
C PRO A 287 -24.88 -15.47 22.14
N GLN A 288 -25.22 -14.23 21.76
CA GLN A 288 -26.48 -13.88 21.09
C GLN A 288 -26.30 -13.63 19.57
N GLY A 289 -25.13 -13.97 19.03
CA GLY A 289 -24.76 -13.72 17.65
C GLY A 289 -24.31 -12.28 17.37
N LEU A 290 -23.64 -12.08 16.23
CA LEU A 290 -23.09 -10.78 15.84
C LEU A 290 -24.17 -9.71 15.65
N ALA A 291 -25.33 -10.10 15.09
CA ALA A 291 -26.44 -9.19 14.83
C ALA A 291 -26.94 -8.49 16.10
N HIS A 292 -26.97 -9.21 17.23
CA HIS A 292 -27.34 -8.63 18.52
C HIS A 292 -26.35 -7.55 18.95
N THR A 293 -25.04 -7.85 18.89
CA THR A 293 -24.01 -6.88 19.27
C THR A 293 -24.04 -5.64 18.37
N VAL A 294 -24.22 -5.82 17.06
CA VAL A 294 -24.38 -4.71 16.10
C VAL A 294 -25.60 -3.86 16.45
N GLU A 295 -26.74 -4.48 16.75
CA GLU A 295 -27.96 -3.77 17.17
C GLU A 295 -27.74 -2.95 18.45
N VAL A 296 -27.08 -3.53 19.46
CA VAL A 296 -26.76 -2.83 20.72
C VAL A 296 -25.81 -1.65 20.47
N LEU A 297 -24.75 -1.83 19.68
CA LEU A 297 -23.83 -0.75 19.31
C LEU A 297 -24.56 0.43 18.66
N LYS A 298 -25.45 0.13 17.71
CA LYS A 298 -26.20 1.16 16.97
C LYS A 298 -27.27 1.84 17.83
N SER A 299 -28.02 1.08 18.61
CA SER A 299 -29.18 1.58 19.35
C SER A 299 -28.85 2.23 20.70
N GLU A 300 -27.88 1.69 21.46
CA GLU A 300 -27.55 2.17 22.80
C GLU A 300 -26.38 3.16 22.82
N PHE A 301 -25.42 3.01 21.91
CA PHE A 301 -24.20 3.81 21.87
C PHE A 301 -24.15 4.82 20.71
N GLY A 302 -25.12 4.78 19.80
CA GLY A 302 -25.19 5.72 18.68
C GLY A 302 -24.11 5.51 17.62
N VAL A 303 -23.47 4.33 17.59
CA VAL A 303 -22.56 3.92 16.53
C VAL A 303 -23.34 3.91 15.21
N ARG A 304 -22.84 4.57 14.17
CA ARG A 304 -23.51 4.65 12.87
C ARG A 304 -23.20 3.43 12.01
N TYR A 305 -21.97 2.95 12.07
CA TYR A 305 -21.46 1.88 11.22
C TYR A 305 -20.66 0.86 12.01
N VAL A 306 -20.85 -0.43 11.73
CA VAL A 306 -20.06 -1.51 12.31
C VAL A 306 -19.41 -2.29 11.18
N GLY A 307 -18.12 -2.52 11.28
CA GLY A 307 -17.37 -3.34 10.35
C GLY A 307 -16.73 -4.52 11.04
N VAL A 308 -16.35 -5.52 10.24
CA VAL A 308 -15.65 -6.71 10.72
C VAL A 308 -14.39 -6.97 9.91
N TRP A 309 -13.43 -7.60 10.56
CA TRP A 309 -12.23 -8.11 9.92
C TRP A 309 -12.47 -9.49 9.28
N GLN A 310 -11.82 -9.74 8.15
CA GLN A 310 -11.74 -11.04 7.49
C GLN A 310 -10.32 -11.27 6.97
N ALA A 311 -9.94 -12.52 6.73
CA ALA A 311 -8.77 -12.84 5.90
C ALA A 311 -9.22 -13.20 4.48
N PHE A 312 -8.43 -12.79 3.48
CA PHE A 312 -8.72 -13.05 2.07
C PHE A 312 -8.90 -14.53 1.74
N GLN A 313 -8.15 -15.41 2.42
CA GLN A 313 -8.26 -16.87 2.28
C GLN A 313 -9.27 -17.52 3.24
N GLY A 314 -10.15 -16.76 3.89
CA GLY A 314 -11.14 -17.22 4.87
C GLY A 314 -10.69 -17.00 6.32
N TYR A 315 -9.57 -17.59 6.72
CA TYR A 315 -8.88 -17.30 7.99
C TYR A 315 -7.38 -17.62 7.85
N TRP A 316 -6.57 -17.43 8.89
CA TRP A 316 -5.10 -17.52 8.78
C TRP A 316 -4.55 -18.80 8.11
N ARG A 317 -5.16 -19.98 8.35
CA ARG A 317 -4.82 -21.27 7.71
C ARG A 317 -5.88 -21.76 6.72
N GLY A 318 -6.70 -20.85 6.20
CA GLY A 318 -7.73 -21.11 5.22
C GLY A 318 -9.07 -21.48 5.84
N ILE A 319 -9.82 -22.32 5.13
CA ILE A 319 -11.17 -22.77 5.46
C ILE A 319 -11.12 -24.25 5.84
N ASP A 320 -11.94 -24.69 6.78
CA ASP A 320 -12.16 -26.12 7.03
C ASP A 320 -13.26 -26.64 6.08
N PRO A 321 -12.89 -27.38 5.01
CA PRO A 321 -13.88 -27.86 4.04
C PRO A 321 -14.84 -28.91 4.62
N ALA A 322 -14.53 -29.51 5.77
CA ALA A 322 -15.38 -30.50 6.41
C ALA A 322 -16.42 -29.87 7.34
N ALA A 323 -16.31 -28.57 7.64
CA ALA A 323 -17.27 -27.90 8.51
C ALA A 323 -18.67 -27.87 7.87
N PRO A 324 -19.76 -27.98 8.65
CA PRO A 324 -21.12 -28.09 8.11
C PRO A 324 -21.52 -26.98 7.12
N ASP A 325 -21.04 -25.75 7.34
CA ASP A 325 -21.36 -24.59 6.50
C ASP A 325 -20.61 -24.61 5.16
N PHE A 326 -19.46 -25.30 5.10
CA PHE A 326 -18.55 -25.31 3.95
C PHE A 326 -18.57 -26.62 3.16
N ALA A 327 -18.92 -27.74 3.79
CA ALA A 327 -19.02 -29.04 3.10
C ALA A 327 -19.96 -29.02 1.87
N PRO A 328 -21.08 -28.28 1.87
CA PRO A 328 -21.91 -28.12 0.67
C PRO A 328 -21.28 -27.26 -0.42
N LEU A 329 -20.30 -26.41 -0.07
CA LEU A 329 -19.70 -25.36 -0.92
C LEU A 329 -18.41 -25.79 -1.63
N HIS A 330 -18.19 -27.09 -1.79
CA HIS A 330 -16.99 -27.65 -2.42
C HIS A 330 -16.70 -27.14 -3.85
N ASN A 331 -17.70 -26.59 -4.55
CA ASN A 331 -17.56 -26.04 -5.90
C ASN A 331 -17.03 -24.60 -5.93
N VAL A 332 -16.97 -23.91 -4.79
CA VAL A 332 -16.47 -22.52 -4.66
C VAL A 332 -15.30 -22.40 -3.70
N LEU A 333 -14.77 -23.54 -3.29
CA LEU A 333 -13.55 -23.69 -2.51
C LEU A 333 -12.57 -24.54 -3.32
N GLU A 334 -11.28 -24.27 -3.17
CA GLU A 334 -10.25 -25.10 -3.77
C GLU A 334 -9.18 -25.47 -2.74
N MET A 335 -8.60 -26.66 -2.90
CA MET A 335 -7.49 -27.12 -2.08
C MET A 335 -6.19 -26.87 -2.84
N LEU A 336 -5.35 -26.00 -2.29
CA LEU A 336 -4.04 -25.69 -2.81
C LEU A 336 -3.05 -26.84 -2.56
N PRO A 337 -1.93 -26.93 -3.30
CA PRO A 337 -0.95 -28.02 -3.12
C PRO A 337 -0.31 -28.09 -1.72
N ASN A 338 -0.31 -26.99 -0.97
CA ASN A 338 0.15 -26.96 0.42
C ASN A 338 -0.88 -27.55 1.42
N GLY A 339 -2.04 -28.01 0.94
CA GLY A 339 -3.12 -28.59 1.73
C GLY A 339 -4.09 -27.57 2.36
N MET A 340 -3.91 -26.27 2.10
CA MET A 340 -4.86 -25.25 2.53
C MET A 340 -6.07 -25.23 1.60
N THR A 341 -7.26 -25.10 2.18
CA THR A 341 -8.48 -24.81 1.40
C THR A 341 -8.75 -23.32 1.44
N VAL A 342 -8.97 -22.72 0.27
CA VAL A 342 -9.18 -21.27 0.10
C VAL A 342 -10.40 -21.02 -0.81
N PRO A 343 -10.92 -19.78 -0.87
CA PRO A 343 -11.91 -19.40 -1.88
C PRO A 343 -11.38 -19.66 -3.29
N ALA A 344 -12.15 -20.40 -4.09
CA ALA A 344 -11.75 -20.78 -5.44
C ALA A 344 -11.69 -19.56 -6.37
N VAL A 345 -10.86 -19.64 -7.42
CA VAL A 345 -10.96 -18.70 -8.55
C VAL A 345 -12.39 -18.76 -9.12
N PRO A 346 -13.09 -17.62 -9.22
CA PRO A 346 -14.42 -17.55 -9.81
C PRO A 346 -14.41 -18.04 -11.27
N SER A 347 -15.30 -18.97 -11.61
CA SER A 347 -15.51 -19.37 -13.00
C SER A 347 -16.53 -18.44 -13.67
N ALA A 348 -16.41 -18.19 -14.97
CA ALA A 348 -17.38 -17.39 -15.73
C ALA A 348 -18.81 -17.96 -15.74
N GLN A 349 -19.01 -19.17 -15.21
CA GLN A 349 -20.30 -19.87 -15.12
C GLN A 349 -20.87 -19.88 -13.69
N SER A 350 -20.14 -19.34 -12.73
CA SER A 350 -20.60 -19.22 -11.34
C SER A 350 -21.64 -18.09 -11.24
N SER A 351 -22.79 -18.36 -10.64
CA SER A 351 -23.73 -17.30 -10.23
C SER A 351 -23.19 -16.57 -8.99
N ASP A 352 -23.60 -15.33 -8.76
CA ASP A 352 -23.16 -14.52 -7.62
C ASP A 352 -23.42 -15.22 -6.28
N ASP A 353 -24.62 -15.79 -6.10
CA ASP A 353 -24.98 -16.60 -4.95
C ASP A 353 -24.04 -17.79 -4.71
N ALA A 354 -23.36 -18.30 -5.73
CA ALA A 354 -22.43 -19.41 -5.56
C ALA A 354 -21.13 -18.95 -4.90
N MET A 355 -20.76 -17.68 -4.97
CA MET A 355 -19.42 -17.19 -4.62
C MET A 355 -19.21 -17.08 -3.12
N PHE A 356 -17.99 -17.40 -2.67
CA PHE A 356 -17.66 -17.48 -1.24
C PHE A 356 -17.93 -16.16 -0.50
N TRP A 357 -17.39 -15.04 -0.99
CA TRP A 357 -17.57 -13.72 -0.35
C TRP A 357 -19.02 -13.25 -0.41
N HIS A 358 -19.73 -13.45 -1.53
CA HIS A 358 -21.14 -13.06 -1.61
C HIS A 358 -21.97 -13.75 -0.52
N ARG A 359 -21.75 -15.06 -0.29
CA ARG A 359 -22.45 -15.79 0.79
C ARG A 359 -22.07 -15.29 2.18
N TRP A 360 -20.79 -15.04 2.43
CA TRP A 360 -20.34 -14.56 3.74
C TRP A 360 -20.87 -13.15 4.01
N ASP A 361 -20.62 -12.24 3.08
CA ASP A 361 -20.90 -10.82 3.24
C ASP A 361 -22.40 -10.53 3.24
N THR A 362 -23.22 -11.35 2.56
CA THR A 362 -24.69 -11.26 2.69
C THR A 362 -25.12 -11.53 4.13
N GLN A 363 -24.57 -12.56 4.78
CA GLN A 363 -24.90 -12.84 6.20
C GLN A 363 -24.42 -11.72 7.13
N LEU A 364 -23.29 -11.09 6.82
CA LEU A 364 -22.79 -9.94 7.56
C LEU A 364 -23.69 -8.72 7.38
N ALA A 365 -24.10 -8.42 6.14
CA ALA A 365 -25.04 -7.36 5.84
C ALA A 365 -26.40 -7.59 6.52
N ASP A 366 -26.91 -8.82 6.51
CA ASP A 366 -28.13 -9.22 7.23
C ASP A 366 -27.99 -9.06 8.77
N ALA A 367 -26.78 -9.26 9.31
CA ALA A 367 -26.45 -8.97 10.70
C ALA A 367 -26.25 -7.46 10.98
N GLY A 368 -26.39 -6.60 9.96
CA GLY A 368 -26.27 -5.15 10.05
C GLY A 368 -24.85 -4.62 9.97
N VAL A 369 -23.87 -5.41 9.52
CA VAL A 369 -22.50 -4.95 9.21
C VAL A 369 -22.55 -4.03 7.99
N ASP A 370 -21.74 -2.97 8.02
CA ASP A 370 -21.74 -1.90 7.01
C ASP A 370 -20.44 -1.79 6.21
N PHE A 371 -19.36 -2.43 6.66
CA PHE A 371 -18.08 -2.44 5.96
C PHE A 371 -17.20 -3.62 6.39
N VAL A 372 -16.16 -3.92 5.61
CA VAL A 372 -15.20 -4.99 5.92
C VAL A 372 -13.76 -4.49 5.83
N LYS A 373 -12.89 -5.02 6.69
CA LYS A 373 -11.43 -4.96 6.54
C LYS A 373 -10.95 -6.34 6.14
N VAL A 374 -10.23 -6.46 5.02
CA VAL A 374 -9.78 -7.75 4.50
C VAL A 374 -8.26 -7.82 4.47
N ASP A 375 -7.72 -8.67 5.33
CA ASP A 375 -6.29 -8.92 5.52
C ASP A 375 -5.75 -10.02 4.62
N SER A 376 -4.42 -10.19 4.67
CA SER A 376 -3.67 -11.28 4.04
C SER A 376 -3.79 -11.35 2.51
N GLN A 377 -4.17 -10.26 1.85
CA GLN A 377 -4.45 -10.25 0.41
C GLN A 377 -3.22 -10.66 -0.43
N SER A 378 -2.04 -10.12 -0.11
CA SER A 378 -0.80 -10.47 -0.81
C SER A 378 -0.27 -11.87 -0.49
N THR A 379 -0.82 -12.57 0.50
CA THR A 379 -0.39 -13.93 0.83
C THR A 379 -0.86 -14.94 -0.21
N MET A 380 -1.94 -14.65 -0.94
CA MET A 380 -2.49 -15.58 -1.94
C MET A 380 -1.45 -15.95 -3.01
N SER A 381 -0.68 -14.99 -3.54
CA SER A 381 0.37 -15.27 -4.53
C SER A 381 1.50 -16.14 -3.98
N VAL A 382 1.76 -16.06 -2.67
CA VAL A 382 2.72 -16.94 -1.97
C VAL A 382 2.19 -18.37 -1.89
N PHE A 383 0.90 -18.54 -1.56
CA PHE A 383 0.27 -19.86 -1.46
C PHE A 383 0.11 -20.57 -2.80
N THR A 384 -0.11 -19.81 -3.87
CA THR A 384 -0.36 -20.34 -5.22
C THR A 384 0.88 -20.36 -6.11
N ARG A 385 2.07 -20.11 -5.54
CA ARG A 385 3.34 -20.08 -6.27
C ARG A 385 3.58 -21.36 -7.07
N GLY A 386 3.84 -21.19 -8.36
CA GLY A 386 4.05 -22.25 -9.34
C GLY A 386 2.75 -22.80 -9.94
N VAL A 387 1.59 -22.46 -9.39
CA VAL A 387 0.29 -23.09 -9.70
C VAL A 387 -0.62 -22.12 -10.44
N GLU A 388 -0.78 -20.91 -9.90
CA GLU A 388 -1.67 -19.87 -10.46
C GLU A 388 -0.85 -18.65 -10.89
N SER A 389 -1.35 -17.95 -11.92
CA SER A 389 -0.77 -16.69 -12.34
C SER A 389 -1.32 -15.54 -11.49
N PHE A 390 -0.77 -14.34 -11.69
CA PHE A 390 -1.32 -13.14 -11.06
C PHE A 390 -2.71 -12.74 -11.61
N SER A 391 -3.17 -13.32 -12.72
CA SER A 391 -4.52 -13.08 -13.24
C SER A 391 -5.60 -13.70 -12.35
N GLU A 392 -5.38 -14.92 -11.86
CA GLU A 392 -6.30 -15.60 -10.93
C GLU A 392 -6.45 -14.86 -9.60
N LEU A 393 -5.39 -14.19 -9.13
CA LEU A 393 -5.46 -13.28 -7.99
C LEU A 393 -6.33 -12.06 -8.32
N GLY A 394 -6.19 -11.51 -9.52
CA GLY A 394 -7.02 -10.40 -10.00
C GLY A 394 -8.51 -10.71 -10.02
N GLU A 395 -8.89 -11.92 -10.46
CA GLU A 395 -10.29 -12.34 -10.43
C GLU A 395 -10.86 -12.44 -9.01
N ARG A 396 -10.06 -12.90 -8.04
CA ARG A 396 -10.49 -12.88 -6.62
C ARG A 396 -10.71 -11.46 -6.09
N HIS A 397 -9.82 -10.52 -6.44
CA HIS A 397 -10.01 -9.10 -6.10
C HIS A 397 -11.24 -8.50 -6.76
N ARG A 398 -11.46 -8.77 -8.05
CA ARG A 398 -12.65 -8.28 -8.78
C ARG A 398 -13.94 -8.69 -8.07
N VAL A 399 -14.02 -9.94 -7.65
CA VAL A 399 -15.19 -10.46 -6.94
C VAL A 399 -15.41 -9.81 -5.58
N LEU A 400 -14.35 -9.69 -4.79
CA LEU A 400 -14.45 -9.03 -3.49
C LEU A 400 -14.91 -7.56 -3.67
N ASP A 401 -14.34 -6.86 -4.65
CA ASP A 401 -14.74 -5.49 -4.98
C ASP A 401 -16.22 -5.40 -5.41
N GLU A 402 -16.70 -6.32 -6.24
CA GLU A 402 -18.11 -6.37 -6.68
C GLU A 402 -19.08 -6.62 -5.52
N VAL A 403 -18.79 -7.62 -4.68
CA VAL A 403 -19.61 -7.96 -3.51
C VAL A 403 -19.65 -6.80 -2.52
N THR A 404 -18.51 -6.18 -2.22
CA THR A 404 -18.45 -5.04 -1.30
C THR A 404 -19.09 -3.77 -1.88
N ALA A 405 -19.06 -3.58 -3.20
CA ALA A 405 -19.80 -2.51 -3.86
C ALA A 405 -21.32 -2.69 -3.72
N GLU A 406 -21.81 -3.93 -3.85
CA GLU A 406 -23.23 -4.25 -3.71
C GLU A 406 -23.72 -4.11 -2.26
N LEU A 407 -23.00 -4.71 -1.31
CA LEU A 407 -23.51 -4.90 0.06
C LEU A 407 -23.09 -3.78 1.02
N PHE A 408 -21.97 -3.11 0.76
CA PHE A 408 -21.34 -2.18 1.71
C PHE A 408 -21.02 -0.81 1.09
N ASP A 409 -21.60 -0.46 -0.07
CA ASP A 409 -21.31 0.82 -0.77
C ASP A 409 -19.79 1.01 -0.98
N SER A 410 -19.12 -0.08 -1.35
CA SER A 410 -17.67 -0.18 -1.53
C SER A 410 -16.85 0.09 -0.27
N ALA A 411 -17.44 0.09 0.94
CA ALA A 411 -16.71 0.26 2.19
C ALA A 411 -15.84 -0.98 2.50
N LEU A 412 -14.63 -0.98 1.93
CA LEU A 412 -13.62 -2.03 2.09
C LEU A 412 -12.26 -1.40 2.41
N ILE A 413 -11.65 -1.84 3.51
CA ILE A 413 -10.25 -1.57 3.85
C ILE A 413 -9.40 -2.76 3.37
N ASN A 414 -8.60 -2.55 2.33
CA ASN A 414 -7.66 -3.55 1.84
C ASN A 414 -6.39 -3.53 2.71
N CYS A 415 -6.03 -4.68 3.29
CA CYS A 415 -4.92 -4.79 4.22
C CYS A 415 -3.99 -5.97 3.88
N MET A 416 -2.74 -5.88 4.32
CA MET A 416 -1.62 -6.75 3.90
C MET A 416 -1.60 -6.94 2.38
N GLY A 417 -1.74 -5.82 1.68
CA GLY A 417 -2.12 -5.79 0.28
C GLY A 417 -1.25 -4.85 -0.56
N MET A 418 -0.05 -4.48 -0.09
CA MET A 418 0.83 -3.55 -0.80
C MET A 418 1.72 -4.25 -1.84
N ALA A 419 1.63 -5.57 -2.02
CA ALA A 419 2.35 -6.20 -3.14
C ALA A 419 1.76 -5.75 -4.49
N PRO A 420 2.60 -5.54 -5.53
CA PRO A 420 2.19 -4.94 -6.80
C PRO A 420 1.14 -5.76 -7.56
N GLU A 421 1.15 -7.08 -7.43
CA GLU A 421 0.10 -7.94 -7.96
C GLU A 421 -1.27 -7.77 -7.29
N ASN A 422 -1.37 -7.00 -6.19
CA ASN A 422 -2.65 -6.67 -5.53
C ASN A 422 -3.08 -5.26 -5.88
N TYR A 423 -2.24 -4.25 -5.62
CA TYR A 423 -2.67 -2.87 -5.82
C TYR A 423 -2.84 -2.47 -7.29
N TRP A 424 -2.25 -3.21 -8.25
CA TRP A 424 -2.56 -3.07 -9.68
C TRP A 424 -3.78 -3.88 -10.16
N ARG A 425 -4.42 -4.65 -9.26
CA ARG A 425 -5.45 -5.65 -9.61
C ARG A 425 -6.82 -5.42 -8.97
N ARG A 426 -6.97 -4.47 -8.06
CA ARG A 426 -8.28 -4.13 -7.47
C ARG A 426 -9.02 -3.13 -8.34
N PRO A 427 -10.15 -3.51 -8.97
CA PRO A 427 -10.82 -2.62 -9.92
C PRO A 427 -11.35 -1.33 -9.31
N SER A 428 -11.87 -1.36 -8.07
CA SER A 428 -12.68 -0.25 -7.53
C SER A 428 -12.63 -0.01 -6.01
N SER A 429 -12.16 -0.94 -5.17
CA SER A 429 -12.18 -0.78 -3.70
C SER A 429 -11.36 0.42 -3.18
N PRO A 430 -11.90 1.29 -2.33
CA PRO A 430 -11.41 2.66 -2.18
C PRO A 430 -10.23 2.84 -1.22
N ILE A 431 -10.12 2.02 -0.18
CA ILE A 431 -9.12 2.20 0.88
C ILE A 431 -8.04 1.12 0.82
N THR A 432 -6.77 1.50 0.99
CA THR A 432 -5.67 0.55 1.21
C THR A 432 -4.84 0.96 2.41
N ARG A 433 -4.47 -0.01 3.26
CA ARG A 433 -3.45 0.19 4.30
C ARG A 433 -2.08 0.40 3.65
N THR A 434 -1.31 1.35 4.19
CA THR A 434 -0.02 1.79 3.63
C THR A 434 1.20 1.59 4.54
N SER A 435 1.05 0.79 5.59
CA SER A 435 2.15 0.37 6.48
C SER A 435 1.91 -1.02 7.04
N ASP A 436 2.95 -1.57 7.68
CA ASP A 436 2.77 -2.59 8.70
C ASP A 436 1.91 -2.09 9.87
N ASP A 437 1.62 -2.98 10.80
CA ASP A 437 0.85 -2.66 12.00
C ASP A 437 1.49 -1.51 12.79
N PHE A 438 0.65 -0.66 13.36
CA PHE A 438 1.04 0.20 14.45
C PHE A 438 1.43 -0.68 15.66
N PHE A 439 2.65 -0.51 16.19
CA PHE A 439 3.15 -1.25 17.35
C PHE A 439 3.18 -0.37 18.60
N PRO A 440 2.04 -0.17 19.32
CA PRO A 440 1.94 0.79 20.42
C PRO A 440 2.90 0.56 21.59
N ASN A 441 3.34 -0.69 21.77
CA ASN A 441 4.24 -1.08 22.85
C ASN A 441 5.72 -0.88 22.48
N ILE A 442 6.03 -0.39 21.28
CA ILE A 442 7.37 -0.13 20.78
C ILE A 442 7.42 1.33 20.31
N PRO A 443 7.61 2.32 21.21
CA PRO A 443 7.58 3.73 20.84
C PRO A 443 8.53 4.11 19.70
N GLU A 444 9.65 3.40 19.57
CA GLU A 444 10.65 3.57 18.51
C GLU A 444 10.12 3.18 17.12
N SER A 445 8.98 2.49 17.03
CA SER A 445 8.34 2.13 15.77
C SER A 445 7.67 3.33 15.08
N LEU A 446 7.58 4.49 15.73
CA LEU A 446 7.02 5.71 15.14
C LEU A 446 7.71 6.06 13.82
N ALA A 447 9.04 5.94 13.77
CA ALA A 447 9.82 6.28 12.57
C ALA A 447 9.43 5.40 11.38
N GLU A 448 9.46 4.07 11.54
CA GLU A 448 9.08 3.13 10.48
C GLU A 448 7.62 3.37 10.06
N HIS A 449 6.70 3.48 11.02
CA HIS A 449 5.27 3.71 10.76
C HIS A 449 5.01 4.99 9.94
N ALA A 450 5.70 6.08 10.29
CA ALA A 450 5.54 7.36 9.63
C ALA A 450 6.11 7.35 8.21
N ILE A 451 7.31 6.79 8.00
CA ILE A 451 7.92 6.76 6.66
C ILE A 451 7.23 5.76 5.74
N GLU A 452 6.80 4.59 6.23
CA GLU A 452 6.06 3.63 5.40
C GLU A 452 4.79 4.27 4.85
N ASN A 453 3.99 4.87 5.73
CA ASN A 453 2.75 5.51 5.34
C ASN A 453 2.96 6.71 4.41
N ALA A 454 3.81 7.66 4.79
CA ALA A 454 3.99 8.88 3.99
C ALA A 454 4.57 8.55 2.60
N TYR A 455 5.65 7.77 2.53
CA TYR A 455 6.33 7.55 1.26
C TYR A 455 5.61 6.52 0.38
N CYS A 456 4.97 5.49 0.93
CA CYS A 456 4.17 4.59 0.10
C CYS A 456 2.90 5.27 -0.43
N SER A 457 2.38 6.27 0.28
CA SER A 457 1.28 7.12 -0.19
C SER A 457 1.67 7.95 -1.43
N LEU A 458 2.96 8.19 -1.72
CA LEU A 458 3.38 8.82 -2.99
C LEU A 458 2.87 8.03 -4.20
N LEU A 459 2.98 6.70 -4.15
CA LEU A 459 2.49 5.83 -5.21
C LEU A 459 1.02 5.48 -4.99
N LEU A 460 0.70 4.90 -3.83
CA LEU A 460 -0.62 4.34 -3.58
C LEU A 460 -1.71 5.41 -3.48
N GLY A 461 -1.37 6.63 -3.08
CA GLY A 461 -2.29 7.76 -3.01
C GLY A 461 -2.79 8.27 -4.37
N ASN A 462 -2.15 7.85 -5.47
CA ASN A 462 -2.69 8.08 -6.83
C ASN A 462 -3.82 7.09 -7.19
N LEU A 463 -3.89 5.95 -6.48
CA LEU A 463 -4.78 4.83 -6.79
C LEU A 463 -5.89 4.67 -5.75
N TYR A 464 -5.60 4.95 -4.47
CA TYR A 464 -6.45 4.67 -3.32
C TYR A 464 -6.42 5.83 -2.32
N HIS A 465 -7.41 5.88 -1.43
CA HIS A 465 -7.26 6.57 -0.15
C HIS A 465 -6.40 5.70 0.77
N CYS A 466 -5.54 6.32 1.56
CA CYS A 466 -4.56 5.59 2.38
C CYS A 466 -5.02 5.49 3.83
N ASP A 467 -5.17 4.26 4.33
CA ASP A 467 -5.36 3.95 5.74
C ASP A 467 -3.99 3.89 6.43
N TRP A 468 -3.74 4.85 7.33
CA TRP A 468 -2.48 4.97 8.09
C TRP A 468 -2.52 4.23 9.44
N ASP A 469 -3.44 3.28 9.56
CA ASP A 469 -3.70 2.41 10.70
C ASP A 469 -4.26 3.14 11.93
N MET A 470 -4.74 2.35 12.89
CA MET A 470 -5.15 2.80 14.22
C MET A 470 -3.99 3.37 15.04
N PHE A 471 -4.31 4.05 16.15
CA PHE A 471 -3.32 4.55 17.10
C PHE A 471 -3.84 4.52 18.55
N TRP A 472 -2.92 4.67 19.50
CA TRP A 472 -3.24 4.86 20.93
C TRP A 472 -3.14 6.32 21.35
N THR A 473 -4.13 6.76 22.12
CA THR A 473 -4.18 8.11 22.69
C THR A 473 -3.35 8.23 23.97
N LYS A 474 -3.09 7.11 24.64
CA LYS A 474 -2.10 6.98 25.71
C LYS A 474 -0.83 6.33 25.17
N HIS A 475 0.03 7.17 24.60
CA HIS A 475 1.31 6.79 24.01
C HIS A 475 2.33 7.93 24.18
N PRO A 476 3.65 7.68 24.31
CA PRO A 476 4.67 8.74 24.42
C PRO A 476 4.61 9.78 23.30
N HIS A 477 4.14 9.38 22.11
CA HIS A 477 4.02 10.21 20.92
C HIS A 477 2.56 10.36 20.44
N ALA A 478 1.58 10.29 21.35
CA ALA A 478 0.15 10.25 21.02
C ALA A 478 -0.30 11.40 20.10
N ARG A 479 0.09 12.65 20.40
CA ARG A 479 -0.25 13.81 19.56
C ARG A 479 0.29 13.65 18.14
N THR A 480 1.53 13.20 18.00
CA THR A 480 2.15 12.97 16.69
C THR A 480 1.43 11.87 15.91
N HIS A 481 1.06 10.75 16.55
CA HIS A 481 0.25 9.72 15.89
C HIS A 481 -1.11 10.25 15.43
N ALA A 482 -1.80 11.01 16.29
CA ALA A 482 -3.09 11.60 15.95
C ALA A 482 -2.98 12.56 14.76
N LEU A 483 -1.96 13.42 14.73
CA LEU A 483 -1.68 14.31 13.60
C LEU A 483 -1.28 13.56 12.33
N LEU A 484 -0.56 12.44 12.43
CA LEU A 484 -0.26 11.58 11.28
C LEU A 484 -1.54 11.00 10.66
N ARG A 485 -2.49 10.53 11.48
CA ARG A 485 -3.79 10.04 10.95
C ARG A 485 -4.64 11.17 10.39
N TRP A 486 -4.54 12.37 10.96
CA TRP A 486 -5.23 13.53 10.41
C TRP A 486 -4.65 13.99 9.08
N ILE A 487 -3.33 14.20 8.97
CA ILE A 487 -2.68 14.69 7.75
C ILE A 487 -2.77 13.68 6.59
N SER A 488 -3.03 12.40 6.86
CA SER A 488 -3.18 11.37 5.83
C SER A 488 -4.37 11.62 4.91
N GLY A 489 -5.42 12.30 5.37
CA GLY A 489 -6.72 12.40 4.70
C GLY A 489 -7.55 11.11 4.71
N GLY A 490 -7.02 10.04 5.29
CA GLY A 490 -7.63 8.71 5.40
C GLY A 490 -8.60 8.55 6.58
N PRO A 491 -9.02 7.31 6.87
CA PRO A 491 -9.77 6.99 8.09
C PRO A 491 -8.97 7.35 9.35
N ILE A 492 -9.65 7.86 10.38
CA ILE A 492 -9.05 8.14 11.70
C ILE A 492 -9.78 7.31 12.75
N TYR A 493 -9.03 6.44 13.41
CA TYR A 493 -9.56 5.54 14.42
C TYR A 493 -8.51 5.18 15.45
N CYS A 494 -8.94 5.00 16.69
CA CYS A 494 -8.07 4.56 17.77
C CYS A 494 -8.25 3.06 18.06
N SER A 495 -7.34 2.51 18.84
CA SER A 495 -7.40 1.13 19.34
C SER A 495 -7.15 1.08 20.86
N ASP A 496 -7.52 2.16 21.56
CA ASP A 496 -7.31 2.34 23.00
C ASP A 496 -7.91 1.19 23.83
N ALA A 497 -7.14 0.72 24.83
CA ALA A 497 -7.59 -0.23 25.83
C ALA A 497 -8.60 0.39 26.81
N LEU A 498 -9.38 -0.44 27.51
CA LEU A 498 -10.33 0.00 28.52
C LEU A 498 -9.63 0.76 29.66
N GLY A 499 -10.09 1.97 29.95
CA GLY A 499 -9.53 2.86 30.97
C GLY A 499 -8.39 3.77 30.48
N ASP A 500 -7.88 3.54 29.26
CA ASP A 500 -6.71 4.23 28.70
C ASP A 500 -7.10 5.11 27.49
N THR A 501 -8.13 5.93 27.64
CA THR A 501 -8.52 6.91 26.60
C THR A 501 -8.25 8.35 27.02
N ASP A 502 -7.59 9.08 26.11
CA ASP A 502 -7.53 10.54 26.12
C ASP A 502 -8.67 11.13 25.27
N ALA A 503 -9.76 11.50 25.94
CA ALA A 503 -10.96 12.02 25.28
C ALA A 503 -10.74 13.37 24.59
N GLU A 504 -9.89 14.23 25.17
CA GLU A 504 -9.59 15.55 24.62
C GLU A 504 -8.86 15.41 23.28
N LEU A 505 -7.85 14.54 23.23
CA LEU A 505 -7.12 14.26 21.99
C LEU A 505 -8.03 13.70 20.88
N LEU A 506 -8.92 12.75 21.19
CA LEU A 506 -9.83 12.18 20.20
C LEU A 506 -10.86 13.20 19.69
N CYS A 507 -11.42 14.02 20.59
CA CYS A 507 -12.44 14.99 20.23
C CYS A 507 -11.89 16.19 19.46
N ALA A 508 -10.57 16.42 19.47
CA ALA A 508 -9.94 17.52 18.75
C ALA A 508 -10.19 17.48 17.23
N PHE A 509 -10.47 16.30 16.65
CA PHE A 509 -10.68 16.11 15.20
C PHE A 509 -12.15 16.08 14.79
N VAL A 510 -13.08 16.09 15.76
CA VAL A 510 -14.50 15.81 15.51
C VAL A 510 -15.32 17.10 15.47
N ASN A 511 -16.08 17.27 14.39
CA ASN A 511 -17.04 18.35 14.23
C ASN A 511 -18.27 18.17 15.12
N ALA A 512 -19.05 19.24 15.31
CA ALA A 512 -20.30 19.20 16.08
C ALA A 512 -21.33 18.20 15.53
N ASP A 513 -21.26 17.83 14.25
CA ASP A 513 -22.13 16.83 13.61
C ASP A 513 -21.58 15.38 13.68
N GLY A 514 -20.44 15.17 14.34
CA GLY A 514 -19.79 13.87 14.50
C GLY A 514 -18.93 13.41 13.31
N THR A 515 -18.81 14.23 12.26
CA THR A 515 -17.87 13.98 11.16
C THR A 515 -16.46 14.44 11.53
N ILE A 516 -15.43 13.93 10.85
CA ILE A 516 -14.06 14.42 11.00
C ILE A 516 -13.77 15.51 9.98
N ASN A 517 -13.13 16.59 10.44
CA ASN A 517 -12.64 17.64 9.57
C ASN A 517 -11.29 17.22 8.96
N ARG A 518 -11.35 16.40 7.91
CA ARG A 518 -10.18 15.80 7.27
C ARG A 518 -9.58 16.70 6.18
N PRO A 519 -8.28 16.64 5.95
CA PRO A 519 -7.65 17.15 4.73
C PRO A 519 -8.26 16.54 3.45
N GLU A 520 -8.13 17.26 2.34
CA GLU A 520 -8.85 17.01 1.09
C GLU A 520 -8.22 15.91 0.23
N HIS A 521 -6.93 15.64 0.41
CA HIS A 521 -6.16 14.71 -0.42
C HIS A 521 -5.44 13.67 0.44
N VAL A 522 -4.65 12.79 -0.19
CA VAL A 522 -3.76 11.87 0.52
C VAL A 522 -2.51 12.63 0.97
N GLY A 523 -2.14 12.49 2.24
CA GLY A 523 -0.91 13.08 2.77
C GLY A 523 0.34 12.48 2.12
N ILE A 524 1.23 13.33 1.62
CA ILE A 524 2.48 12.91 0.95
C ILE A 524 3.68 13.75 1.41
N PRO A 525 4.92 13.24 1.34
CA PRO A 525 6.11 14.00 1.73
C PRO A 525 6.24 15.32 0.95
N VAL A 526 6.72 16.37 1.61
CA VAL A 526 7.16 17.61 0.94
C VAL A 526 8.41 17.36 0.10
N GLU A 527 8.66 18.21 -0.90
CA GLU A 527 9.71 17.98 -1.89
C GLU A 527 11.09 17.84 -1.23
N SER A 528 11.37 18.65 -0.21
CA SER A 528 12.61 18.62 0.56
C SER A 528 12.83 17.32 1.34
N SER A 529 11.77 16.53 1.57
CA SER A 529 11.86 15.22 2.24
C SER A 529 12.00 14.06 1.25
N LEU A 530 11.76 14.24 -0.05
CA LEU A 530 11.75 13.12 -1.01
C LEU A 530 13.08 12.37 -1.06
N LEU A 531 14.19 13.09 -1.16
CA LEU A 531 15.54 12.50 -1.27
C LEU A 531 16.38 12.61 0.02
N ALA A 532 15.75 13.06 1.12
CA ALA A 532 16.38 13.16 2.43
C ALA A 532 15.82 12.10 3.37
N ASP A 533 16.67 11.19 3.84
CA ASP A 533 16.31 10.18 4.84
C ASP A 533 15.99 10.87 6.19
N PRO A 534 14.73 10.87 6.65
CA PRO A 534 14.35 11.58 7.86
C PRO A 534 14.69 10.80 9.14
N VAL A 535 15.04 9.51 9.04
CA VAL A 535 15.37 8.66 10.20
C VAL A 535 16.84 8.82 10.58
N HIS A 536 17.72 8.95 9.59
CA HIS A 536 19.17 9.04 9.83
C HIS A 536 19.76 10.43 9.52
N GLY A 537 19.03 11.28 8.82
CA GLY A 537 19.46 12.62 8.39
C GLY A 537 19.11 13.75 9.35
N GLU A 538 19.42 14.98 8.93
CA GLU A 538 19.18 16.21 9.69
C GLU A 538 17.84 16.88 9.36
N THR A 539 17.23 16.48 8.24
CA THR A 539 15.94 17.00 7.76
C THR A 539 14.80 16.18 8.36
N PRO A 540 13.83 16.80 9.06
CA PRO A 540 12.66 16.08 9.55
C PRO A 540 11.77 15.60 8.40
N LEU A 541 10.88 14.66 8.69
CA LEU A 541 9.84 14.28 7.74
C LEU A 541 8.81 15.41 7.66
N GLY A 542 8.68 16.06 6.51
CA GLY A 542 7.57 16.97 6.22
C GLY A 542 6.51 16.27 5.36
N ILE A 543 5.23 16.38 5.71
CA ILE A 543 4.10 15.79 4.99
C ILE A 543 3.11 16.90 4.66
N ARG A 544 2.79 17.08 3.38
CA ARG A 544 1.84 18.09 2.90
C ARG A 544 0.46 17.50 2.61
N ASN A 545 -0.56 18.33 2.81
CA ASN A 545 -1.93 18.12 2.36
C ASN A 545 -2.64 19.47 2.19
N THR A 546 -3.89 19.47 1.72
CA THR A 546 -4.74 20.66 1.63
C THR A 546 -5.89 20.56 2.61
N TYR A 547 -6.20 21.64 3.33
CA TYR A 547 -7.26 21.69 4.33
C TYR A 547 -8.00 23.04 4.25
N HIS A 548 -9.28 23.00 3.85
CA HIS A 548 -10.11 24.17 3.56
C HIS A 548 -9.46 25.13 2.55
N GLY A 549 -8.85 24.57 1.51
CA GLY A 549 -8.14 25.33 0.48
C GLY A 549 -6.78 25.92 0.90
N HIS A 550 -6.32 25.66 2.13
CA HIS A 550 -4.99 26.05 2.62
C HIS A 550 -4.03 24.86 2.57
N GLU A 551 -2.77 25.09 2.17
CA GLU A 551 -1.74 24.07 2.33
C GLU A 551 -1.41 23.91 3.82
N VAL A 552 -1.37 22.66 4.27
CA VAL A 552 -0.93 22.29 5.60
C VAL A 552 0.26 21.34 5.49
N VAL A 553 1.27 21.55 6.35
CA VAL A 553 2.47 20.71 6.39
C VAL A 553 2.73 20.27 7.82
N LEU A 554 2.74 18.95 8.04
CA LEU A 554 3.15 18.34 9.29
C LEU A 554 4.64 17.98 9.21
N PHE A 555 5.46 18.57 10.07
CA PHE A 555 6.84 18.18 10.30
C PHE A 555 6.93 17.26 11.51
N VAL A 556 7.70 16.17 11.39
CA VAL A 556 7.89 15.18 12.45
C VAL A 556 9.38 14.88 12.60
N GLY A 557 9.88 14.99 13.84
CA GLY A 557 11.23 14.56 14.19
C GLY A 557 11.30 13.04 14.30
N LEU A 558 12.10 12.40 13.45
CA LEU A 558 12.21 10.93 13.38
C LEU A 558 13.63 10.40 13.64
N ASN A 559 14.61 11.29 13.80
CA ASN A 559 15.97 10.89 14.15
C ASN A 559 16.13 10.76 15.67
N ALA A 560 16.43 9.54 16.13
CA ALA A 560 16.61 9.24 17.56
C ALA A 560 17.95 9.75 18.12
N ASP A 561 18.94 9.99 17.26
CA ASP A 561 20.30 10.34 17.66
C ASP A 561 20.55 11.86 17.71
N ARG A 562 19.68 12.68 17.11
CA ARG A 562 19.81 14.15 17.08
C ARG A 562 18.48 14.85 16.82
N ALA A 563 18.38 16.10 17.28
CA ALA A 563 17.30 16.99 16.88
C ALA A 563 17.42 17.36 15.38
N GLN A 564 16.27 17.59 14.76
CA GLN A 564 16.14 17.94 13.34
C GLN A 564 15.56 19.34 13.19
N HIS A 565 16.05 20.11 12.22
CA HIS A 565 15.76 21.53 12.14
C HIS A 565 14.66 21.85 11.11
N VAL A 566 13.68 22.65 11.50
CA VAL A 566 12.63 23.18 10.62
C VAL A 566 12.86 24.67 10.42
N THR A 567 12.95 25.10 9.16
CA THR A 567 13.01 26.52 8.78
C THR A 567 11.81 26.86 7.91
N LEU A 568 10.99 27.82 8.35
CA LEU A 568 9.82 28.30 7.64
C LEU A 568 10.00 29.78 7.29
N THR A 569 9.51 30.19 6.12
CA THR A 569 9.52 31.60 5.70
C THR A 569 8.18 31.98 5.09
N ALA A 570 7.46 32.87 5.76
CA ALA A 570 6.22 33.44 5.25
C ALA A 570 6.55 34.47 4.17
N ARG A 571 6.36 34.13 2.88
CA ARG A 571 6.78 35.03 1.78
C ARG A 571 5.79 36.16 1.49
N GLN A 572 4.50 35.85 1.47
CA GLN A 572 3.44 36.79 1.08
C GLN A 572 2.35 36.86 2.14
N GLU A 573 1.88 35.70 2.60
CA GLU A 573 0.86 35.58 3.64
C GLU A 573 1.48 35.01 4.94
N PRO A 574 0.91 35.35 6.12
CA PRO A 574 1.36 34.81 7.39
C PRO A 574 1.14 33.29 7.49
N ILE A 575 2.08 32.58 8.10
CA ILE A 575 1.95 31.14 8.37
C ILE A 575 1.52 30.96 9.82
N THR A 576 0.50 30.13 10.06
CA THR A 576 0.15 29.70 11.43
C THR A 576 0.86 28.39 11.74
N VAL A 577 1.51 28.29 12.90
CA VAL A 577 2.24 27.10 13.32
C VAL A 577 1.73 26.62 14.67
N ASN A 578 1.40 25.33 14.77
CA ASN A 578 1.12 24.66 16.04
C ASN A 578 2.36 23.87 16.47
N LEU A 579 2.97 24.30 17.56
CA LEU A 579 4.22 23.77 18.09
C LEU A 579 4.01 22.43 18.83
N PRO A 580 5.09 21.69 19.15
CA PRO A 580 4.98 20.40 19.86
C PRO A 580 4.24 20.48 21.21
N ASP A 581 4.31 21.63 21.89
CA ASP A 581 3.59 21.91 23.14
C ASP A 581 2.12 22.34 22.93
N ALA A 582 1.62 22.21 21.70
CA ALA A 582 0.31 22.63 21.21
C ALA A 582 0.05 24.15 21.24
N SER A 583 1.06 24.97 21.53
CA SER A 583 0.93 26.42 21.41
C SER A 583 0.89 26.86 19.95
N GLU A 584 0.16 27.95 19.67
CA GLU A 584 0.05 28.53 18.33
C GLU A 584 0.98 29.75 18.20
N HIS A 585 1.67 29.83 17.07
CA HIS A 585 2.52 30.96 16.69
C HIS A 585 2.17 31.42 15.27
N THR A 586 2.20 32.73 15.03
CA THR A 586 1.99 33.31 13.69
C THR A 586 3.28 33.92 13.19
N ILE A 587 3.78 33.40 12.07
CA ILE A 587 4.97 33.90 11.39
C ILE A 587 4.53 35.02 10.45
N ALA A 588 5.02 36.24 10.65
CA ALA A 588 4.66 37.38 9.82
C ALA A 588 5.35 37.33 8.45
N SER A 589 4.77 37.99 7.44
CA SER A 589 5.39 38.08 6.11
C SER A 589 6.82 38.66 6.20
N GLY A 590 7.78 37.97 5.59
CA GLY A 590 9.20 38.30 5.60
C GLY A 590 9.97 37.79 6.83
N GLU A 591 9.29 37.18 7.80
CA GLU A 591 9.91 36.57 8.97
C GLU A 591 10.41 35.15 8.65
N ILE A 592 11.56 34.80 9.24
CA ILE A 592 12.11 33.45 9.23
C ILE A 592 11.84 32.87 10.62
N PHE A 593 11.20 31.72 10.64
CA PHE A 593 10.94 30.96 11.86
C PHE A 593 11.77 29.68 11.83
N GLU A 594 12.37 29.38 12.97
CA GLU A 594 13.25 28.22 13.16
C GLU A 594 12.83 27.45 14.39
N HIS A 595 12.80 26.12 14.30
CA HIS A 595 12.46 25.25 15.42
C HIS A 595 13.17 23.90 15.30
N ASP A 596 13.64 23.38 16.43
CA ASP A 596 14.24 22.06 16.52
C ASP A 596 13.17 21.04 16.96
N LEU A 597 13.10 19.90 16.27
CA LEU A 597 12.25 18.77 16.62
C LEU A 597 13.12 17.62 17.14
N ASN A 598 12.84 17.15 18.36
CA ASN A 598 13.41 15.89 18.84
C ASN A 598 12.59 14.71 18.27
N TYR A 599 13.09 13.48 18.49
CA TYR A 599 12.35 12.28 18.14
C TYR A 599 10.95 12.28 18.74
N GLY A 600 9.95 12.14 17.86
CA GLY A 600 8.54 12.09 18.22
C GLY A 600 7.86 13.44 18.41
N ASP A 601 8.60 14.55 18.36
CA ASP A 601 8.00 15.90 18.31
C ASP A 601 7.37 16.14 16.94
N SER A 602 6.30 16.92 16.91
CA SER A 602 5.64 17.32 15.66
C SER A 602 5.16 18.76 15.67
N LEU A 603 5.30 19.40 14.50
CA LEU A 603 4.94 20.78 14.24
C LEU A 603 4.03 20.85 13.01
N LEU A 604 2.87 21.48 13.15
CA LEU A 604 1.92 21.65 12.05
C LEU A 604 1.92 23.09 11.57
N ALA A 605 2.30 23.32 10.31
CA ALA A 605 2.24 24.62 9.66
C ALA A 605 1.02 24.70 8.73
N ARG A 606 0.35 25.85 8.71
CA ARG A 606 -0.75 26.18 7.78
C ARG A 606 -0.39 27.46 7.03
N TYR A 607 -0.35 27.36 5.71
CA TYR A 607 0.07 28.40 4.77
C TYR A 607 -1.10 29.20 4.19
#